data_AF-A0A3C1NAF2-F1
#
_entry.id   AF-A0A3C1NAF2-F1
#
_cell.length_a   1.000
_cell.length_b   1.000
_cell.length_c   1.000
_cell.angle_alpha   90.00
_cell.angle_beta   90.00
_cell.angle_gamma   90.00
#
_symmetry.space_group_name_H-M   'P 1'
#
loop_
_entity.id
_entity.type
_entity.pdbx_description
1 polymer ?
#
loop_
_entity_poly.entity_id
_entity_poly.type
_entity_poly.pdbx_seq_one_letter_code
_entity_poly.pdbx_strand_id
1 'polypeptide(L)'
;MTTIADFERFRDEGYNRIPLMREVLADLDTPVSIYLKLAQGRYSYLLESVQGGEKWGRYSIIGLPCRTIVRVTGQQLVIEQDG
;
A
#
# COMPACT_ATOMS: atom_id res chain seq x y z
N MET A 1 4.93 12.39 8.85
CA MET A 1 4.45 13.02 7.60
C MET A 1 5.68 13.46 6.81
N THR A 2 5.82 13.07 5.54
CA THR A 2 7.02 13.42 4.75
C THR A 2 6.97 14.90 4.37
N THR A 3 7.99 15.68 4.76
CA THR A 3 8.11 17.08 4.34
C THR A 3 8.88 17.20 3.02
N ILE A 4 8.82 18.39 2.39
CA ILE A 4 9.64 18.69 1.20
C ILE A 4 11.13 18.58 1.54
N ALA A 5 11.55 19.13 2.68
CA ALA A 5 12.93 19.05 3.14
C ALA A 5 13.39 17.59 3.37
N ASP A 6 12.53 16.73 3.94
CA ASP A 6 12.85 15.30 4.08
C ASP A 6 13.02 14.63 2.72
N PHE A 7 12.12 14.93 1.76
CA PHE A 7 12.19 14.37 0.41
C PHE A 7 13.47 14.80 -0.32
N GLU A 8 13.83 16.08 -0.27
CA GLU A 8 15.05 16.60 -0.88
C GLU A 8 16.30 15.97 -0.26
N ARG A 9 16.35 15.87 1.08
CA ARG A 9 17.44 15.17 1.77
C ARG A 9 17.58 13.73 1.28
N PHE A 10 16.49 12.96 1.25
CA PHE A 10 16.55 11.56 0.80
C PHE A 10 16.94 11.43 -0.68
N ARG A 11 16.51 12.37 -1.53
CA ARG A 11 16.94 12.41 -2.93
C ARG A 11 18.45 12.63 -3.02
N ASP A 12 18.99 13.58 -2.26
CA ASP A 12 20.41 13.95 -2.29
C ASP A 12 21.30 12.84 -1.67
N GLU A 13 20.76 12.05 -0.74
CA GLU A 13 21.37 10.80 -0.24
C GLU A 13 21.34 9.65 -1.27
N GLY A 14 20.68 9.82 -2.42
CA GLY A 14 20.68 8.87 -3.53
C GLY A 14 19.56 7.82 -3.52
N TYR A 15 18.53 7.97 -2.67
CA TYR A 15 17.39 7.05 -2.67
C TYR A 15 16.52 7.22 -3.92
N ASN A 16 16.16 6.10 -4.57
CA ASN A 16 15.33 6.07 -5.77
C ASN A 16 13.84 5.74 -5.50
N ARG A 17 13.49 5.46 -4.23
CA ARG A 17 12.11 5.22 -3.76
C ARG A 17 11.92 5.90 -2.42
N ILE A 18 11.24 7.04 -2.41
CA ILE A 18 11.00 7.85 -1.23
C ILE A 18 9.50 7.84 -0.92
N PRO A 19 9.04 7.27 0.20
CA PRO A 19 7.62 7.23 0.53
C PRO A 19 7.12 8.61 0.95
N LEU A 20 5.97 9.00 0.38
CA LEU A 20 5.23 10.18 0.81
C LEU A 20 4.12 9.72 1.76
N MET A 21 4.24 10.08 3.04
CA MET A 21 3.30 9.65 4.07
C MET A 21 2.57 10.83 4.71
N ARG A 22 1.30 10.62 5.01
CA ARG A 22 0.47 11.50 5.84
C ARG A 22 -0.34 10.66 6.80
N GLU A 23 -0.51 11.17 8.01
CA GLU A 23 -1.41 10.61 9.00
C GLU A 23 -2.74 11.37 8.97
N VAL A 24 -3.83 10.62 9.12
CA VAL A 24 -5.20 11.14 9.14
C VAL A 24 -5.96 10.46 10.28
N LEU A 25 -6.90 11.18 10.89
CA LEU A 25 -7.82 10.61 11.87
C LEU A 25 -8.84 9.73 11.14
N ALA A 26 -9.04 8.52 11.65
CA ALA A 26 -9.92 7.52 11.06
C ALA A 26 -10.66 6.74 12.15
N ASP A 27 -10.97 7.39 13.27
CA ASP A 27 -11.47 6.75 14.50
C ASP A 27 -12.84 6.07 14.32
N LEU A 28 -13.60 6.48 13.29
CA LEU A 28 -14.91 5.91 12.94
C LEU A 28 -14.83 4.86 11.82
N ASP A 29 -13.62 4.55 11.37
CA ASP A 29 -13.38 3.69 10.25
C ASP A 29 -12.67 2.40 10.69
N THR A 30 -13.16 1.27 10.19
CA THR A 30 -12.47 -0.01 10.30
C THR A 30 -11.60 -0.22 9.07
N PRO A 31 -10.58 -1.11 9.12
CA PRO A 31 -9.79 -1.42 7.92
C PRO A 31 -10.65 -1.80 6.71
N VAL A 32 -11.71 -2.58 6.93
CA VAL A 32 -12.67 -2.95 5.88
C VAL A 32 -13.43 -1.75 5.33
N SER A 33 -13.92 -0.82 6.18
CA SER A 33 -14.63 0.36 5.68
C SER A 33 -13.70 1.28 4.89
N ILE A 34 -12.44 1.42 5.30
CA ILE A 34 -11.43 2.18 4.56
C ILE A 34 -11.13 1.51 3.22
N TYR A 35 -10.97 0.19 3.19
CA TYR A 35 -10.75 -0.55 1.96
C TYR A 35 -11.89 -0.29 0.96
N LEU A 36 -13.15 -0.41 1.39
CA LEU A 36 -14.30 -0.14 0.53
C LEU A 36 -14.36 1.32 0.02
N LYS A 37 -13.88 2.29 0.82
CA LYS A 37 -13.82 3.70 0.43
C LYS A 37 -12.72 4.00 -0.59
N LEU A 38 -11.54 3.38 -0.45
CA LEU A 38 -10.34 3.77 -1.19
C LEU A 38 -9.99 2.81 -2.34
N ALA A 39 -10.15 1.51 -2.13
CA ALA A 39 -9.71 0.48 -3.06
C ALA A 39 -10.81 0.17 -4.10
N GLN A 40 -10.90 1.02 -5.12
CA GLN A 40 -11.72 0.78 -6.30
C GLN A 40 -10.84 0.38 -7.49
N GLY A 41 -10.94 -0.87 -7.94
CA GLY A 41 -10.27 -1.32 -9.15
C GLY A 41 -9.72 -2.74 -9.04
N ARG A 42 -9.17 -3.25 -10.15
CA ARG A 42 -8.49 -4.55 -10.16
C ARG A 42 -7.19 -4.46 -9.37
N TYR A 43 -6.81 -5.59 -8.77
CA TYR A 43 -5.54 -5.78 -8.06
C TYR A 43 -5.35 -4.93 -6.78
N SER A 44 -6.41 -4.30 -6.28
CA SER A 44 -6.42 -3.80 -4.90
C SER A 44 -6.52 -4.95 -3.90
N TYR A 45 -6.05 -4.75 -2.68
CA TYR A 45 -6.07 -5.77 -1.64
C TYR A 45 -6.16 -5.18 -0.22
N LEU A 46 -6.67 -5.99 0.70
CA LEU A 46 -6.64 -5.74 2.14
C LEU A 46 -5.92 -6.93 2.80
N LEU A 47 -4.86 -6.64 3.55
CA LEU A 47 -4.15 -7.62 4.37
C LEU A 47 -4.37 -7.29 5.84
N GLU A 48 -4.95 -8.23 6.58
CA GLU A 48 -5.13 -8.14 8.03
C GLU A 48 -4.36 -9.28 8.69
N SER A 49 -3.66 -8.96 9.78
CA SER A 49 -2.96 -9.96 10.59
C SER A 49 -3.88 -10.42 11.72
N VAL A 50 -3.89 -11.72 12.00
CA VAL A 50 -4.54 -12.30 13.20
C VAL A 50 -3.48 -13.04 14.00
N GLN A 51 -3.31 -12.68 15.28
CA GLN A 51 -2.37 -13.35 16.17
C GLN A 51 -3.13 -14.10 17.27
N GLY A 52 -2.98 -15.43 17.32
CA GLY A 52 -3.54 -16.26 18.39
C GLY A 52 -5.07 -16.38 18.40
N GLY A 53 -5.72 -16.30 17.24
CA GLY A 53 -7.17 -16.55 17.07
C GLY A 53 -8.10 -15.44 17.56
N GLU A 54 -7.70 -14.66 18.56
CA GLU A 54 -8.60 -13.70 19.24
C GLU A 54 -8.11 -12.25 19.22
N LYS A 55 -6.85 -11.97 18.84
CA LYS A 55 -6.34 -10.61 18.73
C LYS A 55 -6.06 -10.24 17.28
N TRP A 56 -6.78 -9.23 16.79
CA TRP A 56 -6.43 -8.55 15.54
C TRP A 56 -5.05 -7.93 15.70
N GLY A 57 -4.23 -8.06 14.65
CA GLY A 57 -2.90 -7.47 14.60
C GLY A 57 -2.97 -5.96 14.70
N ARG A 58 -1.87 -5.33 15.14
CA ARG A 58 -1.78 -3.87 15.34
C ARG A 58 -2.00 -3.08 14.04
N TYR A 59 -1.80 -3.68 12.87
CA TYR A 59 -1.87 -3.01 11.58
C TYR A 59 -2.66 -3.82 10.56
N SER A 60 -3.35 -3.09 9.68
CA SER A 60 -3.91 -3.57 8.42
C SER A 60 -3.25 -2.82 7.28
N ILE A 61 -3.05 -3.48 6.13
CA ILE A 61 -2.40 -2.89 4.96
C ILE A 61 -3.39 -2.92 3.81
N ILE A 62 -3.68 -1.74 3.25
CA ILE A 62 -4.51 -1.59 2.05
C ILE A 62 -3.61 -1.28 0.86
N GLY A 63 -3.64 -2.16 -0.13
CA GLY A 63 -3.06 -1.92 -1.44
C GLY A 63 -4.10 -1.33 -2.39
N LEU A 64 -3.79 -0.17 -2.96
CA LEU A 64 -4.59 0.45 -4.01
C LEU A 64 -4.20 -0.12 -5.39
N PRO A 65 -5.02 0.06 -6.44
CA PRO A 65 -4.67 -0.36 -7.78
C PRO A 65 -3.28 0.15 -8.18
N CYS A 66 -2.44 -0.77 -8.64
CA CYS A 66 -1.09 -0.47 -9.08
C CYS A 66 -1.03 -0.32 -10.60
N ARG A 67 -0.16 0.60 -11.07
CA ARG A 67 0.08 0.81 -12.50
C ARG A 67 0.84 -0.35 -13.14
N THR A 68 1.69 -1.03 -12.39
CA THR A 68 2.53 -2.12 -12.90
C THR A 68 2.13 -3.44 -12.24
N ILE A 69 1.84 -4.45 -13.06
CA ILE A 69 1.52 -5.80 -12.62
C ILE A 69 2.60 -6.73 -13.14
N VAL A 70 3.22 -7.48 -12.24
CA VAL A 70 4.17 -8.52 -12.60
C VAL A 70 3.49 -9.86 -12.38
N ARG A 71 3.27 -10.62 -13.45
CA ARG A 71 2.60 -11.91 -13.42
C ARG A 71 3.56 -13.01 -13.89
N VAL A 72 3.61 -14.10 -13.13
CA VAL A 72 4.36 -15.30 -13.50
C VAL A 72 3.40 -16.47 -13.67
N THR A 73 3.49 -17.19 -14.77
CA THR A 73 2.70 -18.40 -15.04
C THR A 73 3.60 -19.46 -15.68
N GLY A 74 3.86 -20.54 -14.96
CA GLY A 74 4.88 -21.52 -15.36
C GLY A 74 6.25 -20.87 -15.48
N GLN A 75 6.84 -20.92 -16.68
CA GLN A 75 8.12 -20.27 -17.00
C GLN A 75 7.96 -18.91 -17.70
N GLN A 76 6.74 -18.39 -17.79
CA GLN A 76 6.46 -17.11 -18.45
C GLN A 76 6.34 -15.99 -17.42
N LEU A 77 7.04 -14.88 -17.68
CA LEU A 77 6.96 -13.62 -16.95
C LEU A 77 6.30 -12.58 -17.85
N VAL A 78 5.24 -11.94 -17.37
CA VAL A 78 4.56 -10.83 -18.03
C VAL A 78 4.58 -9.62 -17.11
N ILE A 79 4.99 -8.47 -17.65
CA ILE A 79 4.94 -7.18 -16.96
C ILE A 79 3.92 -6.32 -17.72
N GLU A 80 2.78 -6.07 -17.09
CA GLU A 80 1.75 -5.15 -17.59
C GLU A 80 1.98 -3.78 -16.96
N GLN A 81 1.88 -2.71 -17.75
CA GLN A 81 1.97 -1.33 -17.28
C GLN A 81 0.78 -0.55 -17.81
N ASP A 82 0.11 0.21 -16.94
CA ASP A 82 -1.00 1.12 -17.26
C ASP A 82 -2.28 0.46 -17.82
N GLY A 83 -2.38 -0.88 -17.73
CA GLY A 83 -3.50 -1.65 -18.27
C GLY A 83 -3.22 -2.10 -19.70
#